data_AF-A0A1I0PFJ4-F1
#
_entry.id   AF-A0A1I0PFJ4-F1
#
_cell.length_a   1.000
_cell.length_b   1.000
_cell.length_c   1.000
_cell.angle_alpha   90.00
_cell.angle_beta   90.00
_cell.angle_gamma   90.00
#
_symmetry.space_group_name_H-M   'P 1'
#
loop_
_entity.id
_entity.type
_entity.pdbx_description
1 polymer ?
#
loop_
_entity_poly.entity_id
_entity_poly.type
_entity_poly.pdbx_seq_one_letter_code
_entity_poly.pdbx_strand_id
1 'polypeptide(L)'
;MRFDADTRCIVHRPARLHVRELSVERVTRVEAGNRDIAYDRVFLFFHADGEETLVVSELDNGFDAFVRDLRDVFPGIEAWQRAVPSVAFQLTAVDLWTRAAPGEPAG
;
A
#
# COMPACT_ATOMS: atom_id res chain seq x y z
N MET A 1 -2.03 2.99 11.53
CA MET A 1 -2.24 1.71 10.82
C MET A 1 -1.30 0.65 11.40
N ARG A 2 -1.52 -0.63 11.12
CA ARG A 2 -0.56 -1.70 11.44
C ARG A 2 -0.80 -2.94 10.58
N PHE A 3 0.21 -3.80 10.50
CA PHE A 3 0.06 -5.17 10.04
C PHE A 3 -0.15 -6.08 11.26
N ASP A 4 -1.15 -6.96 11.18
CA ASP A 4 -1.41 -7.98 12.17
C ASP A 4 -0.88 -9.32 11.65
N ALA A 5 0.26 -9.77 12.18
CA ALA A 5 0.94 -10.97 11.70
C ALA A 5 0.17 -12.26 12.02
N ASP A 6 -0.58 -12.29 13.12
CA ASP A 6 -1.33 -13.47 13.57
C ASP A 6 -2.53 -13.75 12.65
N THR A 7 -3.23 -12.68 12.24
CA THR A 7 -4.41 -12.77 11.36
C THR A 7 -4.09 -12.50 9.89
N ARG A 8 -2.84 -12.13 9.58
CA ARG A 8 -2.39 -11.71 8.24
C ARG A 8 -3.26 -10.60 7.63
N CYS A 9 -3.65 -9.63 8.44
CA CYS A 9 -4.51 -8.52 8.04
C CYS A 9 -3.80 -7.16 8.15
N ILE A 10 -4.04 -6.29 7.17
CA ILE A 10 -3.78 -4.86 7.28
C ILE A 10 -4.91 -4.23 8.06
N VAL A 11 -4.60 -3.54 9.16
CA VAL A 11 -5.57 -2.84 9.98
C VAL A 11 -5.37 -1.33 9.82
N HIS A 12 -6.32 -0.68 9.16
CA HIS A 12 -6.33 0.76 8.93
C HIS A 12 -7.41 1.45 9.77
N ARG A 13 -7.03 2.55 10.42
CA ARG A 13 -7.91 3.32 11.30
C ARG A 13 -7.79 4.81 10.97
N PRO A 14 -8.42 5.28 9.88
CA PRO A 14 -8.27 6.66 9.42
C PRO A 14 -8.94 7.68 10.36
N ALA A 15 -9.92 7.25 11.16
CA ALA A 15 -10.60 8.06 12.16
C ALA A 15 -10.99 7.23 13.38
N ARG A 16 -11.28 7.89 14.52
CA ARG A 16 -11.54 7.22 15.82
C ARG A 16 -12.68 6.18 15.80
N LEU A 17 -13.59 6.24 14.82
CA LEU A 17 -14.77 5.37 14.72
C LEU A 17 -14.78 4.45 13.50
N HIS A 18 -13.73 4.47 12.67
CA HIS A 18 -13.67 3.65 11.46
C HIS A 18 -12.45 2.74 11.51
N VAL A 19 -12.69 1.43 11.40
CA VAL A 19 -11.66 0.42 11.24
C VAL A 19 -11.93 -0.31 9.94
N ARG A 20 -10.93 -0.41 9.07
CA ARG A 20 -10.94 -1.30 7.91
C ARG A 20 -9.87 -2.36 8.12
N GLU A 21 -10.24 -3.60 7.85
CA GLU A 21 -9.33 -4.73 7.84
C GLU A 21 -9.29 -5.31 6.44
N LEU A 22 -8.09 -5.57 5.93
CA LEU A 22 -7.88 -6.17 4.62
C LEU A 22 -6.92 -7.35 4.76
N SER A 23 -7.37 -8.54 4.37
CA SER A 23 -6.50 -9.71 4.32
C SER A 23 -5.45 -9.55 3.22
N VAL A 24 -4.17 -9.79 3.55
CA VAL A 24 -3.08 -9.70 2.56
C VAL A 24 -3.22 -10.74 1.44
N GLU A 25 -3.92 -11.84 1.70
CA GLU A 25 -4.19 -12.89 0.70
C GLU A 25 -5.21 -12.46 -0.36
N ARG A 26 -5.91 -11.34 -0.14
CA ARG A 26 -6.82 -10.75 -1.13
C ARG A 26 -6.17 -9.64 -1.94
N VAL A 27 -5.01 -9.14 -1.52
CA VAL A 27 -4.28 -8.09 -2.24
C VAL A 27 -3.70 -8.63 -3.54
N THR A 28 -4.10 -8.03 -4.65
CA THR A 28 -3.66 -8.39 -6.01
C THR A 28 -2.58 -7.46 -6.52
N ARG A 29 -2.53 -6.22 -6.03
CA ARG A 29 -1.56 -5.21 -6.45
C ARG A 29 -1.35 -4.17 -5.35
N VAL A 30 -0.09 -3.75 -5.19
CA VAL A 30 0.31 -2.63 -4.35
C VAL A 30 0.89 -1.55 -5.25
N GLU A 31 0.24 -0.40 -5.29
CA GLU A 31 0.67 0.79 -6.02
C GLU A 31 1.06 1.87 -5.02
N ALA A 32 2.15 2.61 -5.30
CA ALA A 32 2.40 3.89 -4.66
C ALA A 32 2.09 5.02 -5.62
N GLY A 33 1.42 6.07 -5.15
CA GLY A 33 1.12 7.23 -5.98
C GLY A 33 0.84 8.48 -5.15
N ASN A 34 1.05 9.65 -5.76
CA ASN A 34 0.82 10.94 -5.13
C ASN A 34 -0.52 11.57 -5.53
N ARG A 35 -1.61 10.79 -5.42
CA ARG A 35 -2.96 11.22 -5.86
C ARG A 35 -3.68 12.11 -4.84
N ASP A 36 -3.01 13.12 -4.32
CA ASP A 36 -3.67 14.19 -3.58
C ASP A 36 -3.68 15.50 -4.37
N ILE A 37 -4.49 16.46 -3.90
CA ILE A 37 -4.71 17.74 -4.59
C ILE A 37 -3.41 18.55 -4.69
N ALA A 38 -2.53 18.41 -3.69
CA ALA A 38 -1.25 19.11 -3.64
C ALA A 38 -0.12 18.32 -4.34
N TYR A 39 -0.34 17.06 -4.71
CA TYR A 39 0.66 16.14 -5.27
C TYR A 39 1.93 16.04 -4.41
N ASP A 40 1.81 16.31 -3.10
CA ASP A 40 2.93 16.43 -2.16
C ASP A 40 3.02 15.25 -1.17
N ARG A 41 2.06 14.32 -1.23
CA ARG A 41 2.03 13.13 -0.37
C ARG A 41 2.01 11.86 -1.16
N VAL A 42 2.69 10.84 -0.65
CA VAL A 42 2.58 9.47 -1.16
C VAL A 42 1.51 8.69 -0.42
N PHE A 43 0.73 7.95 -1.19
CA PHE A 43 -0.25 6.99 -0.73
C PHE A 43 0.11 5.60 -1.24
N LEU A 44 -0.13 4.59 -0.41
CA LEU A 44 -0.14 3.20 -0.84
C LEU A 44 -1.57 2.76 -1.10
N PHE A 45 -1.79 2.20 -2.28
CA PHE A 45 -3.05 1.64 -2.76
C PHE A 45 -2.93 0.12 -2.78
N PHE A 46 -3.69 -0.55 -1.91
CA PHE A 46 -3.81 -2.00 -1.86
C PHE A 46 -5.07 -2.41 -2.61
N HIS A 47 -4.90 -2.82 -3.87
CA HIS A 47 -5.98 -3.35 -4.68
C HIS A 47 -6.25 -4.79 -4.27
N ALA A 48 -7.54 -5.15 -4.12
CA ALA A 48 -7.93 -6.46 -3.62
C ALA A 48 -9.09 -7.07 -4.40
N ASP A 49 -9.12 -8.40 -4.45
CA ASP A 49 -10.19 -9.17 -5.12
C ASP A 49 -11.53 -8.99 -4.40
N GLY A 50 -12.52 -8.41 -5.10
CA GLY A 50 -13.89 -8.28 -4.59
C GLY A 50 -14.06 -7.29 -3.44
N GLU A 51 -13.04 -6.47 -3.14
CA GLU A 51 -13.07 -5.46 -2.09
C GLU A 51 -12.66 -4.07 -2.61
N GLU A 52 -13.12 -3.03 -1.92
CA GLU A 52 -12.65 -1.67 -2.20
C GLU A 52 -11.16 -1.54 -1.89
N THR A 53 -10.43 -0.86 -2.78
CA THR A 53 -9.01 -0.56 -2.59
C THR A 53 -8.79 0.11 -1.23
N LEU A 54 -7.87 -0.44 -0.44
CA LEU A 54 -7.46 0.17 0.81
C LEU A 54 -6.37 1.19 0.50
N VAL A 55 -6.56 2.43 0.97
CA VAL A 55 -5.61 3.52 0.76
C VAL A 55 -5.06 3.96 2.10
N VAL A 56 -3.74 4.01 2.22
CA VAL A 56 -3.06 4.53 3.42
C VAL A 56 -2.10 5.64 3.02
N SER A 57 -1.96 6.64 3.89
CA SER A 57 -1.07 7.79 3.66
C SER A 57 0.25 7.58 4.38
N GLU A 58 1.34 8.12 3.82
CA GLU A 58 2.62 8.20 4.54
C GLU A 58 2.54 8.96 5.88
N LEU A 59 1.53 9.83 6.03
CA LEU A 59 1.28 10.60 7.26
C LEU A 59 0.47 9.85 8.31
N ASP A 60 -0.11 8.70 7.97
CA ASP A 60 -0.87 7.92 8.94
C ASP A 60 0.09 7.35 10.00
N ASN A 61 -0.31 7.45 11.28
CA ASN A 61 0.53 6.98 12.39
C ASN A 61 0.95 5.51 12.21
N GLY A 62 2.27 5.27 12.24
CA GLY A 62 2.86 3.94 12.12
C GLY A 62 3.22 3.49 10.70
N PHE A 63 3.20 4.39 9.71
CA PHE A 63 3.48 4.06 8.30
C PHE A 63 4.83 3.36 8.07
N ASP A 64 5.93 3.91 8.57
CA ASP A 64 7.25 3.30 8.35
C ASP A 64 7.38 1.89 8.94
N ALA A 65 6.83 1.70 10.14
CA ALA A 65 6.80 0.38 10.79
C ALA A 65 5.93 -0.59 9.98
N PHE A 66 4.77 -0.13 9.51
CA PHE A 66 3.86 -0.90 8.67
C PHE A 66 4.49 -1.34 7.34
N VAL A 67 5.16 -0.43 6.63
CA VAL A 67 5.88 -0.76 5.38
C VAL A 67 6.96 -1.80 5.64
N ARG A 68 7.75 -1.62 6.70
CA ARG A 68 8.80 -2.58 7.07
C ARG A 68 8.23 -3.96 7.36
N ASP A 69 7.14 -4.04 8.10
CA ASP A 69 6.52 -5.31 8.48
C ASP A 69 5.88 -6.03 7.28
N LEU A 70 5.46 -5.29 6.25
CA LEU A 70 4.88 -5.84 5.03
C LEU A 70 5.90 -6.24 3.96
N ARG A 71 7.18 -5.90 4.08
CA ARG A 71 8.20 -6.19 3.06
C ARG A 71 8.29 -7.68 2.71
N ASP A 72 8.08 -8.56 3.69
CA ASP A 72 8.17 -10.01 3.51
C ASP A 72 6.89 -10.56 2.84
N VAL A 73 5.79 -9.79 2.85
CA VAL A 73 4.52 -10.13 2.22
C VAL A 73 4.41 -9.55 0.80
N PHE A 74 4.88 -8.32 0.62
CA PHE A 74 4.89 -7.60 -0.65
C PHE A 74 6.31 -7.10 -0.95
N PRO A 75 7.20 -7.97 -1.48
CA PRO A 75 8.56 -7.56 -1.83
C PRO A 75 8.55 -6.37 -2.79
N GLY A 76 9.30 -5.31 -2.45
CA GLY A 76 9.34 -4.07 -3.23
C GLY A 76 8.48 -2.94 -2.66
N ILE A 77 7.63 -3.20 -1.66
CA ILE A 77 6.82 -2.17 -1.00
C ILE A 77 7.66 -1.07 -0.34
N GLU A 78 8.89 -1.38 0.08
CA GLU A 78 9.85 -0.44 0.63
C GLU A 78 10.28 0.65 -0.36
N ALA A 79 10.08 0.43 -1.67
CA ALA A 79 10.44 1.38 -2.72
C ALA A 79 9.35 2.44 -2.99
N TRP A 80 8.41 2.62 -2.05
CA TRP A 80 7.27 3.54 -2.19
C TRP A 80 7.69 4.99 -2.47
N GLN A 81 8.86 5.44 -2.00
CA GLN A 81 9.34 6.80 -2.29
C GLN A 81 9.60 7.04 -3.79
N ARG A 82 9.67 5.98 -4.62
CA ARG A 82 9.74 6.13 -6.08
C ARG A 82 8.51 6.82 -6.67
N ALA A 83 7.40 6.86 -5.92
CA ALA A 83 6.21 7.60 -6.28
C ALA A 83 6.27 9.10 -5.89
N VAL A 84 7.31 9.55 -5.19
CA VAL A 84 7.57 10.98 -4.98
C VAL A 84 8.01 11.57 -6.32
N PRO A 85 7.26 12.52 -6.90
CA PRO A 85 7.63 13.08 -8.20
C PRO A 85 8.91 13.90 -8.08
N SER A 86 9.76 13.87 -9.11
CA SER A 86 10.94 14.74 -9.17
C SER A 86 10.60 16.22 -9.40
N VAL A 87 9.35 16.51 -9.78
CA VAL A 87 8.82 17.85 -10.05
C VAL A 87 7.47 18.00 -9.34
N ALA A 88 7.25 19.13 -8.67
CA ALA A 88 5.97 19.43 -8.03
C ALA A 88 4.80 19.40 -9.04
N PHE A 89 3.60 19.01 -8.57
CA PHE A 89 2.37 18.94 -9.39
C PHE A 89 2.37 17.91 -10.52
N GLN A 90 3.31 16.97 -10.52
CA GLN A 90 3.29 15.84 -11.44
C GLN A 90 2.69 14.60 -10.77
N LEU A 91 1.68 14.01 -11.42
CA LEU A 91 1.14 12.72 -11.01
C LEU A 91 2.15 11.61 -11.31
N THR A 92 2.47 10.83 -10.28
CA THR A 92 3.31 9.64 -10.35
C THR A 92 2.54 8.47 -9.73
N ALA A 93 2.58 7.33 -10.40
CA ALA A 93 2.08 6.07 -9.92
C ALA A 93 3.10 4.98 -10.28
N VAL A 94 3.52 4.20 -9.28
CA VAL A 94 4.51 3.14 -9.43
C VAL A 94 3.94 1.85 -8.86
N ASP A 95 3.98 0.79 -9.66
CA ASP A 95 3.69 -0.55 -9.19
C ASP A 95 4.84 -1.06 -8.34
N LEU A 96 4.55 -1.32 -7.07
CA LEU A 96 5.51 -1.85 -6.11
C LEU A 96 5.47 -3.36 -6.08
N TRP A 97 4.28 -3.93 -6.21
CA TRP A 97 4.06 -5.37 -6.21
C TRP A 97 2.79 -5.73 -6.95
N THR A 98 2.82 -6.84 -7.67
CA THR A 98 1.64 -7.45 -8.30
C THR A 98 1.67 -8.93 -8.00
N ARG A 99 0.50 -9.50 -7.67
CA ARG A 99 0.36 -10.94 -7.48
C ARG A 99 0.71 -11.64 -8.78
N ALA A 100 1.65 -12.58 -8.72
CA ALA A 100 1.96 -13.42 -9.87
C ALA A 100 0.68 -14.12 -10.37
N ALA A 101 0.43 -14.05 -11.68
CA ALA A 101 -0.63 -14.82 -12.27
C ALA A 101 -0.36 -16.32 -12.04
N PRO A 102 -1.39 -17.15 -11.83
CA PRO A 102 -1.19 -18.59 -11.70
C PRO A 102 -0.53 -19.13 -12.98
N GLY A 103 0.76 -19.48 -12.89
CA GLY A 103 1.56 -20.00 -13.99
C GLY A 103 2.73 -19.13 -14.45
N GLU A 104 2.91 -17.92 -13.89
CA GLU A 104 4.08 -17.09 -14.20
C GLU A 104 5.28 -17.53 -13.33
N PRO A 105 6.44 -17.88 -13.91
CA PRO A 105 7.62 -18.19 -13.11
C PRO A 105 8.09 -16.93 -12.39
N ALA A 106 8.39 -17.05 -11.09
CA ALA A 106 9.08 -16.02 -10.34
C ALA A 106 10.44 -15.77 -11.01
N GLY A 107 10.56 -14.63 -11.70
CA GLY A 107 11.79 -14.19 -12.35
C GLY A 107 12.86 -13.75 -11.36
#